data_AF-A0A2V6GAJ5-F1
#
_entry.id   AF-A0A2V6GAJ5-F1
#
_cell.length_a   1.000
_cell.length_b   1.000
_cell.length_c   1.000
_cell.angle_alpha   90.00
_cell.angle_beta   90.00
_cell.angle_gamma   90.00
#
_symmetry.space_group_name_H-M   'P 1'
#
loop_
_entity.id
_entity.type
_entity.pdbx_description
1 polymer ?
#
loop_
_entity_poly.entity_id
_entity_poly.type
_entity_poly.pdbx_seq_one_letter_code
_entity_poly.pdbx_strand_id
1 'polypeptide(L)'
;MIEEPYRWVEAIANRREYIEGQLAPGSPIAALGYREGILFVTLGQTRQKLFEIYDRIAMGAIGHPGDIERLRMAAIEMASTEGFTRSAADVSLRRLAHYSLSPVMKTAFEQVYGPPYLARMLFAEVGVHPE
;
A
#
# COMPACT_ATOMS: atom_id res chain seq x y z
N MET A 1 36.47 9.98 -7.93
CA MET A 1 36.28 8.74 -7.14
C MET A 1 34.92 8.18 -7.52
N ILE A 2 34.86 7.42 -8.62
CA ILE A 2 33.64 6.79 -9.14
C ILE A 2 33.74 5.30 -8.75
N GLU A 3 33.68 5.04 -7.45
CA GLU A 3 33.35 3.71 -6.91
C GLU A 3 31.85 3.75 -6.64
N GLU A 4 30.94 3.01 -7.23
CA GLU A 4 30.96 1.99 -8.27
C GLU A 4 29.45 1.72 -8.49
N PRO A 5 28.91 1.78 -9.72
CA PRO A 5 27.47 1.54 -9.97
C PRO A 5 26.94 0.23 -9.35
N TYR A 6 27.83 -0.76 -9.18
CA TYR A 6 27.55 -2.05 -8.56
C TYR A 6 27.09 -1.94 -7.09
N ARG A 7 27.65 -1.02 -6.29
CA ARG A 7 27.25 -0.84 -4.88
C ARG A 7 25.80 -0.39 -4.74
N TRP A 8 25.31 0.43 -5.68
CA TRP A 8 23.92 0.85 -5.70
C TRP A 8 22.98 -0.31 -6.02
N VAL A 9 23.30 -1.09 -7.05
CA VAL A 9 22.51 -2.26 -7.45
C VAL A 9 22.45 -3.29 -6.32
N GLU A 10 23.58 -3.56 -5.67
CA GLU A 10 23.66 -4.42 -4.49
C GLU A 10 22.84 -3.87 -3.32
N ALA A 11 22.92 -2.56 -3.03
CA ALA A 11 22.14 -1.97 -1.96
C ALA A 11 20.63 -2.07 -2.20
N ILE A 12 20.18 -1.91 -3.45
CA ILE A 12 18.79 -2.09 -3.85
C ILE A 12 18.38 -3.57 -3.71
N ALA A 13 19.23 -4.52 -4.12
CA ALA A 13 18.96 -5.95 -3.97
C ALA A 13 18.86 -6.35 -2.49
N ASN A 14 19.84 -5.94 -1.67
CA ASN A 14 19.87 -6.17 -0.22
C ASN A 14 18.63 -5.59 0.46
N ARG A 15 18.20 -4.39 0.05
CA ARG A 15 16.99 -3.78 0.57
C ARG A 15 15.73 -4.57 0.21
N ARG A 16 15.61 -5.02 -1.04
CA ARG A 16 14.48 -5.87 -1.47
C ARG A 16 14.42 -7.14 -0.63
N GLU A 17 15.55 -7.83 -0.46
CA GLU A 17 15.64 -9.06 0.33
C GLU A 17 15.32 -8.81 1.81
N TYR A 18 15.79 -7.69 2.37
CA TYR A 18 15.43 -7.27 3.71
C TYR A 18 13.92 -7.08 3.88
N ILE A 19 13.27 -6.34 2.96
CA ILE A 19 11.81 -6.11 3.01
C ILE A 19 11.07 -7.46 2.90
N GLU A 20 11.42 -8.30 1.93
CA GLU A 20 10.78 -9.61 1.76
C GLU A 20 10.97 -10.49 3.01
N GLY A 21 12.16 -10.54 3.59
CA GLY A 21 12.44 -11.29 4.81
C GLY A 21 11.66 -10.78 6.03
N GLN A 22 11.51 -9.47 6.18
CA GLN A 22 10.72 -8.88 7.27
C GLN A 22 9.21 -9.10 7.10
N LEU A 23 8.72 -9.19 5.86
CA LEU A 23 7.29 -9.36 5.57
C LEU A 23 6.84 -10.82 5.45
N ALA A 24 7.76 -11.75 5.16
CA ALA A 24 7.48 -13.18 5.02
C ALA A 24 6.68 -13.83 6.16
N PRO A 25 6.95 -13.56 7.46
CA PRO A 25 6.19 -14.16 8.55
C PRO A 25 4.83 -13.48 8.80
N GLY A 26 4.50 -12.43 8.04
CA GLY A 26 3.25 -11.70 8.21
C GLY A 26 2.02 -12.58 8.00
N SER A 27 1.05 -12.50 8.93
CA SER A 27 -0.26 -13.13 8.74
C SER A 27 -0.86 -12.66 7.41
N PRO A 28 -1.38 -13.55 6.55
CA PRO A 28 -1.84 -13.20 5.22
C PRO A 28 -3.11 -12.33 5.25
N ILE A 29 -3.36 -11.67 4.12
CA ILE A 29 -4.62 -11.01 3.80
C ILE A 29 -5.03 -11.47 2.41
N ALA A 30 -6.30 -11.80 2.23
CA ALA A 30 -6.88 -12.14 0.95
C ALA A 30 -8.10 -11.25 0.68
N ALA A 31 -8.35 -10.95 -0.58
CA ALA A 31 -9.58 -10.32 -1.04
C ALA A 31 -10.20 -11.16 -2.15
N LEU A 32 -11.52 -11.31 -2.11
CA LEU A 32 -12.30 -12.06 -3.10
C LEU A 32 -13.48 -11.20 -3.55
N GLY A 33 -13.65 -11.05 -4.87
CA GLY A 33 -14.88 -10.52 -5.42
C GLY A 33 -16.04 -11.52 -5.28
N TYR A 34 -17.21 -11.04 -4.91
CA TYR A 34 -18.46 -11.79 -4.86
C TYR A 34 -19.60 -10.90 -5.34
N ARG A 35 -20.81 -11.46 -5.53
CA ARG A 35 -21.93 -10.75 -6.15
C ARG A 35 -22.26 -9.39 -5.52
N GLU A 36 -22.14 -9.27 -4.19
CA GLU A 36 -22.46 -8.01 -3.48
C GLU A 36 -21.23 -7.12 -3.23
N GLY A 37 -20.06 -7.43 -3.80
CA GLY A 37 -18.85 -6.60 -3.67
C GLY A 37 -17.58 -7.39 -3.41
N ILE A 38 -16.81 -6.99 -2.41
CA ILE A 38 -15.48 -7.56 -2.12
C ILE A 38 -15.38 -7.98 -0.66
N LEU A 39 -15.00 -9.22 -0.42
CA LEU A 39 -14.74 -9.77 0.90
C LEU A 39 -13.24 -9.74 1.19
N PHE A 40 -12.82 -9.01 2.23
CA PHE A 40 -11.47 -9.12 2.79
C PHE A 40 -11.45 -10.13 3.93
N VAL A 41 -10.43 -10.99 3.94
CA VAL A 41 -10.20 -11.99 5.00
C VAL A 41 -8.76 -11.86 5.49
N THR A 42 -8.59 -11.93 6.80
CA THR A 42 -7.28 -11.92 7.46
C THR A 42 -7.28 -12.88 8.65
N LEU A 43 -6.09 -13.33 9.05
CA LEU A 43 -5.91 -14.16 10.24
C LEU A 43 -5.36 -13.32 11.41
N GLY A 44 -5.76 -13.67 12.63
CA GLY A 44 -5.35 -13.01 13.87
C GLY A 44 -6.25 -11.85 14.28
N GLN A 45 -6.41 -11.65 15.59
CA GLN A 45 -7.34 -10.67 16.18
C GLN A 45 -6.66 -9.51 16.92
N THR A 46 -5.35 -9.56 17.11
CA THR A 46 -4.64 -8.62 17.99
C THR A 46 -4.35 -7.27 17.35
N ARG A 47 -4.34 -7.16 16.02
CA ARG A 47 -4.07 -5.91 15.29
C ARG A 47 -5.02 -5.77 14.13
N GLN A 48 -5.56 -4.57 13.95
CA GLN A 48 -6.33 -4.23 12.77
C GLN A 48 -5.41 -4.22 11.55
N LYS A 49 -5.83 -4.94 10.52
CA LYS A 49 -5.10 -5.09 9.25
C LYS A 49 -5.91 -4.62 8.05
N LEU A 50 -7.20 -4.36 8.25
CA LEU A 50 -8.16 -3.98 7.22
C LEU A 50 -8.69 -2.58 7.57
N PHE A 51 -8.72 -1.72 6.57
CA PHE A 51 -9.01 -0.30 6.70
C PHE A 51 -9.86 0.17 5.54
N GLU A 52 -10.76 1.10 5.84
CA GLU A 52 -11.42 1.91 4.84
C GLU A 52 -10.51 3.09 4.45
N ILE A 53 -10.43 3.38 3.15
CA ILE A 53 -9.64 4.48 2.61
C ILE A 53 -10.53 5.57 2.01
N TYR A 54 -11.60 5.15 1.34
CA TYR A 54 -12.59 6.03 0.73
C TYR A 54 -13.89 5.26 0.50
N ASP A 55 -14.96 5.94 0.09
CA ASP A 55 -16.33 5.42 -0.06
C ASP A 55 -16.41 4.03 -0.72
N ARG A 56 -15.57 3.76 -1.72
CA ARG A 56 -15.53 2.49 -2.46
C ARG A 56 -14.20 1.76 -2.36
N ILE A 57 -13.24 2.26 -1.59
CA ILE A 57 -11.86 1.78 -1.58
C ILE A 57 -11.49 1.28 -0.20
N ALA A 58 -11.12 0.01 -0.12
CA ALA A 58 -10.61 -0.63 1.07
C ALA A 58 -9.14 -1.03 0.90
N MET A 59 -8.45 -1.16 2.03
CA MET A 59 -7.04 -1.50 2.12
C MET A 59 -6.82 -2.57 3.19
N GLY A 60 -6.07 -3.61 2.85
CA GLY A 60 -5.45 -4.53 3.78
C GLY A 60 -3.94 -4.29 3.84
N ALA A 61 -3.30 -4.40 5.00
CA ALA A 61 -1.84 -4.26 5.11
C ALA A 61 -1.18 -5.21 6.13
N ILE A 62 0.05 -5.63 5.80
CA ILE A 62 0.96 -6.37 6.69
C ILE A 62 2.31 -5.65 6.79
N GLY A 63 3.01 -5.83 7.91
CA GLY A 63 4.32 -5.23 8.15
C GLY A 63 4.41 -4.44 9.45
N HIS A 64 5.28 -3.43 9.48
CA HIS A 64 5.53 -2.60 10.63
C HIS A 64 4.35 -1.64 10.89
N PRO A 65 3.76 -1.59 12.11
CA PRO A 65 2.55 -0.80 12.37
C PRO A 65 2.68 0.69 12.05
N GLY A 66 3.84 1.28 12.36
CA GLY A 66 4.08 2.70 12.08
C GLY A 66 4.14 3.01 10.58
N ASP A 67 4.66 2.09 9.78
CA ASP A 67 4.74 2.28 8.32
C ASP A 67 3.38 2.09 7.69
N ILE A 68 2.62 1.08 8.15
CA ILE A 68 1.23 0.85 7.74
C ILE A 68 0.39 2.09 8.01
N GLU A 69 0.45 2.62 9.23
CA GLU A 69 -0.38 3.76 9.61
C GLU A 69 0.00 5.02 8.83
N ARG A 70 1.30 5.27 8.63
CA ARG A 70 1.77 6.38 7.80
C ARG A 70 1.27 6.26 6.36
N LEU A 71 1.35 5.08 5.75
CA LEU A 71 0.89 4.85 4.38
C LEU A 71 -0.64 4.92 4.28
N ARG A 72 -1.36 4.46 5.30
CA ARG A 72 -2.83 4.56 5.39
C ARG A 72 -3.26 6.03 5.44
N MET A 73 -2.63 6.84 6.29
CA MET A 73 -2.88 8.29 6.35
C MET A 73 -2.63 8.96 5.01
N ALA A 74 -1.50 8.66 4.37
CA ALA A 74 -1.18 9.21 3.06
C ALA A 74 -2.23 8.82 2.00
N ALA A 75 -2.69 7.56 1.99
CA ALA A 75 -3.73 7.10 1.07
C ALA A 75 -5.07 7.83 1.30
N ILE A 76 -5.49 8.00 2.55
CA ILE A 76 -6.72 8.73 2.92
C ILE A 76 -6.61 10.19 2.49
N GLU A 77 -5.49 10.85 2.77
CA GLU A 77 -5.27 12.24 2.42
C GLU A 77 -5.28 12.46 0.91
N MET A 78 -4.61 11.58 0.15
CA MET A 78 -4.59 11.63 -1.30
C MET A 78 -6.00 11.43 -1.90
N ALA A 79 -6.74 10.42 -1.43
CA ALA A 79 -8.11 10.15 -1.88
C ALA A 79 -9.05 11.32 -1.53
N SER A 80 -8.94 11.83 -0.31
CA SER A 80 -9.76 12.95 0.18
C SER A 80 -9.49 14.23 -0.59
N THR A 81 -8.21 14.52 -0.87
CA THR A 81 -7.80 15.68 -1.67
C THR A 81 -8.33 15.58 -3.09
N GLU A 82 -8.27 14.38 -3.69
CA GLU A 82 -8.81 14.14 -5.02
C GLU A 82 -10.32 14.34 -5.08
N GLY A 83 -11.06 13.76 -4.14
CA GLY A 83 -12.51 13.89 -4.04
C GLY A 83 -12.96 15.34 -3.79
N PHE A 84 -12.22 16.09 -2.97
CA PHE A 84 -12.47 17.51 -2.74
C PHE A 84 -12.17 18.37 -3.97
N THR A 85 -11.06 18.10 -4.67
CA THR A 85 -10.63 18.89 -5.84
C THR A 85 -11.52 18.63 -7.06
N ARG A 86 -12.06 17.43 -7.18
CA ARG A 86 -12.90 16.99 -8.30
C ARG A 86 -14.30 16.67 -7.79
N SER A 87 -14.57 15.40 -7.55
CA SER A 87 -15.82 14.87 -7.03
C SER A 87 -15.53 13.57 -6.29
N ALA A 88 -16.30 13.27 -5.24
CA ALA A 88 -16.19 11.99 -4.52
C ALA A 88 -16.38 10.79 -5.47
N ALA A 89 -17.23 10.92 -6.49
CA ALA A 89 -17.47 9.86 -7.47
C ALA A 89 -16.29 9.61 -8.44
N ASP A 90 -15.42 10.61 -8.60
CA ASP A 90 -14.24 10.53 -9.49
C ASP A 90 -13.04 9.85 -8.83
N VAL A 91 -13.09 9.65 -7.51
CA VAL A 91 -12.03 8.95 -6.77
C VAL A 91 -12.04 7.49 -7.18
N SER A 92 -10.90 7.04 -7.71
CA SER A 92 -10.68 5.66 -8.15
C SER A 92 -9.37 5.10 -7.63
N LEU A 93 -9.37 3.83 -7.27
CA LEU A 93 -8.18 3.12 -6.80
C LEU A 93 -7.10 3.08 -7.89
N ARG A 94 -7.50 2.94 -9.16
CA ARG A 94 -6.55 3.01 -10.28
C ARG A 94 -5.74 4.30 -10.22
N ARG A 95 -6.38 5.44 -9.98
CA ARG A 95 -5.70 6.73 -9.95
C ARG A 95 -4.83 6.86 -8.71
N LEU A 96 -5.39 6.53 -7.54
CA LEU A 96 -4.68 6.54 -6.26
C LEU A 96 -3.42 5.66 -6.30
N ALA A 97 -3.53 4.43 -6.80
CA ALA A 97 -2.43 3.47 -6.88
C ALA A 97 -1.35 3.91 -7.87
N HIS A 98 -1.72 4.26 -9.11
CA HIS A 98 -0.74 4.53 -10.15
C HIS A 98 -0.11 5.93 -10.08
N TYR A 99 -0.89 6.96 -9.77
CA TYR A 99 -0.39 8.34 -9.84
C TYR A 99 0.07 8.89 -8.50
N SER A 100 -0.42 8.36 -7.37
CA SER A 100 -0.13 8.92 -6.06
C SER A 100 0.76 7.98 -5.23
N LEU A 101 0.32 6.74 -4.97
CA LEU A 101 1.04 5.81 -4.11
C LEU A 101 2.30 5.23 -4.77
N SER A 102 2.23 4.82 -6.04
CA SER A 102 3.38 4.17 -6.71
C SER A 102 4.62 5.08 -6.77
N PRO A 103 4.53 6.37 -7.15
CA PRO A 103 5.69 7.27 -7.15
C PRO A 103 6.29 7.49 -5.76
N VAL A 104 5.43 7.61 -4.73
CA VAL A 104 5.87 7.77 -3.34
C VAL A 104 6.62 6.53 -2.86
N MET A 105 6.06 5.34 -3.09
CA MET A 105 6.69 4.07 -2.73
C MET A 105 8.01 3.85 -3.49
N LYS A 106 8.04 4.16 -4.78
CA LYS A 106 9.24 4.05 -5.61
C LYS A 106 10.36 4.95 -5.10
N THR A 107 10.04 6.22 -4.84
CA THR A 107 10.98 7.20 -4.30
C THR A 107 11.53 6.75 -2.94
N ALA A 108 10.65 6.31 -2.03
CA ALA A 108 11.07 5.82 -0.72
C ALA A 108 11.97 4.59 -0.79
N PHE A 109 11.67 3.66 -1.72
CA PHE A 109 12.49 2.47 -1.92
C PHE A 109 13.87 2.81 -2.48
N GLU A 110 13.96 3.75 -3.42
CA GLU A 110 15.22 4.19 -4.04
C GLU A 110 16.09 5.00 -3.09
N GLN A 111 15.55 5.65 -2.05
CA GLN A 111 16.37 6.41 -1.10
C GLN A 111 17.17 5.51 -0.15
N VAL A 112 18.40 5.14 -0.54
CA VAL A 112 19.24 4.15 0.18
C VAL A 112 19.73 4.63 1.57
N TYR A 113 19.68 5.92 1.85
CA TYR A 113 20.21 6.51 3.08
C TYR A 113 19.31 6.38 4.33
N GLY A 114 18.06 5.89 4.19
CA GLY A 114 17.12 5.73 5.30
C GLY A 114 16.50 4.33 5.37
N PRO A 115 15.77 3.99 6.45
CA PRO A 115 15.02 2.74 6.52
C PRO A 115 13.90 2.71 5.46
N PRO A 116 13.67 1.58 4.76
CA PRO A 116 12.54 1.45 3.84
C PRO A 116 11.22 1.32 4.61
N TYR A 117 10.11 1.60 3.93
CA TYR A 117 8.80 1.19 4.44
C TYR A 117 8.72 -0.33 4.51
N LEU A 118 8.41 -0.85 5.71
CA LEU A 118 8.11 -2.26 5.92
C LEU A 118 6.61 -2.47 5.86
N ALA A 119 6.04 -2.42 4.66
CA ALA A 119 4.62 -2.69 4.45
C ALA A 119 4.36 -3.39 3.11
N ARG A 120 3.39 -4.30 3.11
CA ARG A 120 2.74 -4.82 1.90
C ARG A 120 1.25 -4.57 2.02
N MET A 121 0.68 -3.98 0.97
CA MET A 121 -0.67 -3.44 0.97
C MET A 121 -1.47 -4.09 -0.17
N LEU A 122 -2.70 -4.46 0.12
CA LEU A 122 -3.67 -4.95 -0.84
C LEU A 122 -4.83 -3.97 -0.85
N PHE A 123 -5.12 -3.38 -2.01
CA PHE A 123 -6.25 -2.48 -2.16
C PHE A 123 -7.33 -3.13 -3.01
N ALA A 124 -8.57 -2.78 -2.76
CA ALA A 124 -9.67 -3.15 -3.62
C ALA A 124 -10.69 -2.02 -3.72
N GLU A 125 -11.29 -1.88 -4.89
CA GLU A 125 -12.33 -0.89 -5.18
C GLU A 125 -13.60 -1.62 -5.61
N VAL A 126 -14.73 -1.28 -4.99
CA VAL A 126 -16.05 -1.79 -5.40
C VAL A 126 -16.65 -0.89 -6.48
N GLY A 127 -17.44 -1.47 -7.39
CA GLY A 127 -18.17 -0.71 -8.42
C GLY A 127 -19.23 0.22 -7.82
N VAL A 128 -19.80 1.11 -8.64
CA VAL A 128 -20.96 1.92 -8.23
C VAL A 128 -22.16 1.02 -7.87
N HIS A 129 -22.24 -0.14 -8.51
CA HIS A 129 -23.21 -1.18 -8.24
C HIS A 129 -22.49 -2.52 -8.03
N PRO A 130 -22.96 -3.35 -7.08
CA PRO A 130 -22.52 -4.74 -6.99
C PRO A 130 -23.11 -5.54 -8.15
N GLU A 131 -22.25 -6.09 -9.01
CA GLU A 131 -22.60 -7.07 -10.04
C GLU A 131 -21.57 -8.21 -10.08
#